data_AF-A0A178E5R8-F1
#
_entry.id   AF-A0A178E5R8-F1
#
_cell.length_a   1.000
_cell.length_b   1.000
_cell.length_c   1.000
_cell.angle_alpha   90.00
_cell.angle_beta   90.00
_cell.angle_gamma   90.00
#
_symmetry.space_group_name_H-M   'P 1'
#
loop_
_entity.id
_entity.type
_entity.pdbx_description
1 polymer ?
#
loop_
_entity_poly.entity_id
_entity_poly.type
_entity_poly.pdbx_seq_one_letter_code
_entity_poly.pdbx_strand_id
1 'polypeptide(L)'
;MMMSFSKTTSYLKSDDRRPFSSDISYNLRYYEPHGRNQSDPWSQRQSTIHQKFYFEPAHSNWIIIHPPVLLRGSLQDAQLLPSSHPMSFHIRYIRASMHFWRDYLNYRGSELLDLDFKVSVQKSLAEYMIDMSEIQKVQLNRKKLYLALPILDGLLEVIIGLRKQAELIRDALALDICICKAFEDELDHISTQIGNYKSSMQSLIKIADGIYFTTHNVLLFHTQDLSIRNGASIAQSSLSSLSENRLITATTDKTYRDSRTMRIATVVAMLYLPANLVMSFFSTGLVNFYTSEGTATADSAIKMRIYGQVWIVVVTSLVLAATTMTTVAVWDHRGRR
;
A
#
# COMPACT_ATOMS: atom_id res chain seq x y z
N MET A 1 -28.26 7.03 10.05
CA MET A 1 -28.75 5.91 10.89
C MET A 1 -29.54 6.54 12.04
N MET A 2 -30.87 6.57 11.91
CA MET A 2 -31.79 7.28 12.80
C MET A 2 -31.76 6.71 14.22
N MET A 3 -31.59 7.57 15.23
CA MET A 3 -32.06 7.27 16.58
C MET A 3 -33.59 7.23 16.53
N SER A 4 -34.18 6.04 16.72
CA SER A 4 -35.62 5.89 16.83
C SER A 4 -36.03 6.29 18.24
N PHE A 5 -36.54 7.51 18.38
CA PHE A 5 -37.31 7.92 19.54
C PHE A 5 -38.72 7.38 19.36
N SER A 6 -39.03 6.25 19.99
CA SER A 6 -40.41 5.79 20.14
C SER A 6 -41.03 6.61 21.29
N LYS A 7 -41.66 7.75 20.94
CA LYS A 7 -42.58 8.43 21.84
C LYS A 7 -43.96 7.82 21.66
N THR A 8 -44.39 7.03 22.64
CA THR A 8 -45.80 6.67 22.79
C THR A 8 -46.35 7.45 23.97
N THR A 9 -46.66 8.73 23.75
CA THR A 9 -47.48 9.49 24.71
C THR A 9 -48.92 9.08 24.47
N SER A 10 -49.37 8.01 25.14
CA SER A 10 -50.78 7.61 25.08
C SER A 10 -51.62 8.58 25.91
N TYR A 11 -52.09 9.66 25.29
CA TYR A 11 -53.28 10.37 25.75
C TYR A 11 -54.49 9.50 25.41
N LEU A 12 -54.78 8.51 26.25
CA LEU A 12 -56.03 7.76 26.15
C LEU A 12 -57.12 8.50 26.92
N LYS A 13 -57.96 9.17 26.13
CA LYS A 13 -59.29 9.64 26.50
C LYS A 13 -60.10 8.45 26.99
N SER A 14 -60.56 8.53 28.24
CA SER A 14 -61.71 7.85 28.85
C SER A 14 -62.02 6.45 28.32
N ASP A 15 -61.53 5.42 29.02
CA ASP A 15 -62.26 4.19 29.43
C ASP A 15 -61.26 3.04 29.62
N ASP A 16 -60.45 3.10 30.68
CA ASP A 16 -59.78 1.91 31.22
C ASP A 16 -59.23 2.24 32.61
N ARG A 17 -59.39 1.34 33.59
CA ARG A 17 -58.94 1.47 34.99
C ARG A 17 -57.41 1.41 35.13
N ARG A 18 -56.65 2.11 34.29
CA ARG A 18 -55.19 2.11 34.31
C ARG A 18 -54.68 3.33 35.09
N PRO A 19 -53.77 3.16 36.05
CA PRO A 19 -53.16 4.28 36.75
C PRO A 19 -52.46 5.21 35.74
N PHE A 20 -52.56 6.52 35.99
CA PHE A 20 -51.82 7.53 35.23
C PHE A 20 -50.34 7.13 35.24
N SER A 21 -49.75 7.00 34.05
CA SER A 21 -48.35 6.55 33.90
C SER A 21 -47.65 7.28 32.77
N SER A 22 -46.34 7.42 32.91
CA SER A 22 -45.49 8.07 31.93
C SER A 22 -44.31 7.18 31.58
N ASP A 23 -44.10 6.99 30.27
CA ASP A 23 -43.14 6.03 29.74
C ASP A 23 -42.02 6.77 28.99
N ILE A 24 -40.77 6.45 29.30
CA ILE A 24 -39.59 6.97 28.59
C ILE A 24 -38.69 5.81 28.19
N SER A 25 -38.27 5.82 26.92
CA SER A 25 -37.38 4.80 26.37
C SER A 25 -36.33 5.46 25.50
N TYR A 26 -35.08 5.07 25.67
CA TYR A 26 -34.02 5.52 24.79
C TYR A 26 -32.90 4.50 24.68
N ASN A 27 -32.20 4.59 23.57
CA ASN A 27 -31.00 3.81 23.32
C ASN A 27 -29.77 4.71 23.47
N LEU A 28 -28.84 4.27 24.29
CA LEU A 28 -27.57 4.94 24.52
C LEU A 28 -26.44 4.16 23.86
N ARG A 29 -25.56 4.87 23.17
CA ARG A 29 -24.29 4.33 22.70
C ARG A 29 -23.16 5.00 23.46
N TYR A 30 -22.12 4.25 23.79
CA TYR A 30 -20.97 4.74 24.54
C TYR A 30 -19.72 3.91 24.22
N TYR A 31 -18.55 4.40 24.60
CA TYR A 31 -17.29 3.68 24.45
C TYR A 31 -16.84 3.12 25.80
N GLU A 32 -16.36 1.87 25.78
CA GLU A 32 -15.88 1.17 26.96
C GLU A 32 -14.69 0.28 26.60
N PRO A 33 -13.66 0.17 27.46
CA PRO A 33 -12.54 -0.71 27.22
C PRO A 33 -13.01 -2.16 27.29
N HIS A 34 -12.61 -2.99 26.31
CA HIS A 34 -13.02 -4.40 26.28
C HIS A 34 -12.03 -5.34 26.97
N GLY A 35 -10.86 -4.84 27.41
CA GLY A 35 -9.86 -5.61 28.17
C GLY A 35 -9.21 -6.77 27.41
N ARG A 36 -9.20 -6.74 26.07
CA ARG A 36 -8.58 -7.78 25.23
C ARG A 36 -7.31 -7.22 24.61
N ASN A 37 -6.36 -8.10 24.28
CA ASN A 37 -5.13 -7.72 23.57
C ASN A 37 -5.42 -7.53 22.07
N GLN A 38 -6.21 -6.50 21.73
CA GLN A 38 -6.48 -6.09 20.35
C GLN A 38 -5.82 -4.72 20.09
N SER A 39 -5.58 -4.40 18.82
CA SER A 39 -4.91 -3.15 18.41
C SER A 39 -5.69 -1.88 18.81
N ASP A 40 -7.02 -1.98 18.94
CA ASP A 40 -7.86 -0.91 19.47
C ASP A 40 -8.45 -1.40 20.80
N PRO A 41 -8.14 -0.77 21.94
CA PRO A 41 -8.63 -1.21 23.25
C PRO A 41 -10.10 -0.84 23.51
N TRP A 42 -10.68 0.00 22.63
CA TRP A 42 -12.01 0.58 22.80
C TRP A 42 -13.07 -0.12 21.96
N SER A 43 -14.23 -0.37 22.56
CA SER A 43 -15.39 -0.92 21.86
C SER A 43 -16.60 -0.01 21.99
N GLN A 44 -17.32 0.17 20.89
CA GLN A 44 -18.62 0.83 20.92
C GLN A 44 -19.64 -0.14 21.52
N ARG A 45 -20.26 0.29 22.61
CA ARG A 45 -21.35 -0.41 23.30
C ARG A 45 -22.67 0.27 23.03
N GLN A 46 -23.74 -0.50 23.20
CA GLN A 46 -25.11 -0.03 23.08
C GLN A 46 -25.90 -0.59 24.24
N SER A 47 -26.68 0.27 24.89
CA SER A 47 -27.52 -0.10 26.01
C SER A 47 -28.88 0.59 25.89
N THR A 48 -29.93 -0.11 26.28
CA THR A 48 -31.30 0.39 26.17
C THR A 48 -31.90 0.52 27.56
N ILE A 49 -32.55 1.66 27.81
CA ILE A 49 -33.36 1.87 29.00
C ILE A 49 -34.80 2.06 28.60
N HIS A 50 -35.67 1.42 29.35
CA HIS A 50 -37.08 1.77 29.44
C HIS A 50 -37.42 2.02 30.90
N GLN A 51 -38.04 3.17 31.17
CA GLN A 51 -38.67 3.46 32.45
C GLN A 51 -40.16 3.66 32.22
N LYS A 52 -40.94 3.03 33.08
CA LYS A 52 -42.36 3.28 33.25
C LYS A 52 -42.62 3.83 34.65
N PHE A 53 -43.07 5.08 34.73
CA PHE A 53 -43.38 5.74 35.98
C PHE A 53 -44.88 5.76 36.22
N TYR A 54 -45.32 5.31 37.41
CA TYR A 54 -46.70 5.35 37.85
C TYR A 54 -46.86 6.45 38.89
N PHE A 55 -47.78 7.38 38.66
CA PHE A 55 -47.98 8.52 39.56
C PHE A 55 -48.64 8.10 40.89
N GLU A 56 -49.51 7.08 40.85
CA GLU A 56 -50.14 6.49 42.03
C GLU A 56 -50.02 4.96 41.94
N PRO A 57 -49.28 4.27 42.84
CA PRO A 57 -48.51 4.75 44.00
C PRO A 57 -47.05 5.08 43.65
N ALA A 58 -46.76 6.28 43.12
CA ALA A 58 -45.43 6.89 42.91
C ALA A 58 -44.24 5.91 42.80
N HIS A 59 -44.26 5.01 41.80
CA HIS A 59 -43.21 3.99 41.63
C HIS A 59 -42.72 3.91 40.18
N SER A 60 -41.45 3.55 40.02
CA SER A 60 -40.80 3.40 38.72
C SER A 60 -40.45 1.94 38.45
N ASN A 61 -40.90 1.42 37.31
CA ASN A 61 -40.42 0.16 36.77
C ASN A 61 -39.32 0.42 35.73
N TRP A 62 -38.21 -0.29 35.87
CA TRP A 62 -37.01 -0.10 35.04
C TRP A 62 -36.66 -1.39 34.30
N ILE A 63 -36.43 -1.28 33.00
CA ILE A 63 -35.87 -2.35 32.18
C ILE A 63 -34.60 -1.81 31.55
N ILE A 64 -33.47 -2.48 31.83
CA ILE A 64 -32.16 -2.07 31.35
C ILE A 64 -31.52 -3.26 30.65
N ILE A 65 -31.09 -3.04 29.42
CA ILE A 65 -30.49 -4.06 28.57
C ILE A 65 -29.06 -3.64 28.26
N HIS A 66 -28.09 -4.45 28.70
CA HIS A 66 -26.63 -4.21 28.59
C HIS A 66 -26.09 -2.97 29.34
N PRO A 67 -26.34 -2.84 30.66
CA PRO A 67 -25.89 -1.67 31.43
C PRO A 67 -24.36 -1.47 31.39
N PRO A 68 -23.87 -0.21 31.48
CA PRO A 68 -22.44 0.08 31.64
C PRO A 68 -21.86 -0.63 32.87
N VAL A 69 -20.59 -1.06 32.81
CA VAL A 69 -19.96 -1.82 33.91
C VAL A 69 -19.97 -1.02 35.21
N LEU A 70 -19.72 0.29 35.12
CA LEU A 70 -19.68 1.20 36.27
C LEU A 70 -21.04 1.48 36.90
N LEU A 71 -22.15 1.16 36.22
CA LEU A 71 -23.48 1.34 36.79
C LEU A 71 -23.68 0.46 38.03
N ARG A 72 -23.15 -0.77 38.02
CA ARG A 72 -23.33 -1.70 39.15
C ARG A 72 -22.72 -1.17 40.44
N GLY A 73 -21.50 -0.62 40.39
CA GLY A 73 -20.85 0.00 41.55
C GLY A 73 -21.65 1.20 42.05
N SER A 74 -22.06 2.09 41.12
CA SER A 74 -22.87 3.26 41.47
C SER A 74 -24.21 2.92 42.12
N LEU A 75 -24.79 1.75 41.85
CA LEU A 75 -26.04 1.28 42.47
C LEU A 75 -25.83 0.70 43.87
N GLN A 76 -24.67 0.10 44.14
CA GLN A 76 -24.33 -0.42 45.47
C GLN A 76 -24.02 0.72 46.45
N ASP A 77 -23.40 1.80 45.96
CA ASP A 77 -23.09 3.00 46.75
C ASP A 77 -24.34 3.88 46.95
N ALA A 78 -25.38 3.66 46.15
CA ALA A 78 -26.64 4.39 46.24
C ALA A 78 -27.54 3.78 47.33
N GLN A 79 -27.44 4.28 48.55
CA GLN A 79 -28.64 4.27 49.40
C GLN A 79 -29.70 5.08 48.64
N LEU A 80 -30.78 4.43 48.18
CA LEU A 80 -31.90 5.08 47.52
C LEU A 80 -32.55 6.02 48.54
N LEU A 81 -32.06 7.27 48.63
CA LEU A 81 -32.69 8.26 49.50
C LEU A 81 -34.15 8.42 49.05
N PRO A 82 -35.13 8.27 49.97
CA PRO A 82 -36.56 8.39 49.65
C PRO A 82 -36.96 9.74 49.05
N SER A 83 -36.09 10.75 49.16
CA SER A 83 -36.29 12.13 48.70
C SER A 83 -35.64 12.44 47.34
N SER A 84 -35.18 11.44 46.58
CA SER A 84 -34.57 11.68 45.28
C SER A 84 -35.60 11.82 44.16
N HIS A 85 -35.35 12.73 43.21
CA HIS A 85 -36.19 12.91 42.03
C HIS A 85 -36.39 11.57 41.28
N PRO A 86 -37.61 11.22 40.79
CA PRO A 86 -37.87 9.95 40.11
C PRO A 86 -37.00 9.71 38.86
N MET A 87 -36.50 10.78 38.23
CA MET A 87 -35.60 10.71 37.07
C MET A 87 -34.10 10.67 37.43
N SER A 88 -33.73 10.75 38.72
CA SER A 88 -32.32 10.81 39.17
C SER A 88 -31.50 9.60 38.72
N PHE A 89 -32.14 8.45 38.55
CA PHE A 89 -31.50 7.24 38.02
C PHE A 89 -30.97 7.44 36.59
N HIS A 90 -31.70 8.18 35.74
CA HIS A 90 -31.26 8.49 34.39
C HIS A 90 -29.96 9.31 34.37
N ILE A 91 -29.81 10.26 35.31
CA ILE A 91 -28.57 11.04 35.47
C ILE A 91 -27.40 10.12 35.80
N ARG A 92 -27.56 9.24 36.80
CA ARG A 92 -26.52 8.28 37.19
C ARG A 92 -26.13 7.38 36.03
N TYR A 93 -27.12 6.93 35.28
CA TYR A 93 -26.89 6.08 34.12
C TYR A 93 -26.12 6.80 33.01
N ILE A 94 -26.49 8.03 32.67
CA ILE A 94 -25.77 8.84 31.68
C ILE A 94 -24.34 9.09 32.17
N ARG A 95 -24.16 9.46 33.45
CA ARG A 95 -22.84 9.66 34.06
C ARG A 95 -21.97 8.40 33.97
N ALA A 96 -22.51 7.22 34.27
CA ALA A 96 -21.80 5.95 34.13
C ALA A 96 -21.41 5.66 32.68
N SER A 97 -22.31 5.94 31.73
CA SER A 97 -22.05 5.76 30.29
C SER A 97 -21.05 6.77 29.76
N MET A 98 -20.91 7.93 30.41
CA MET A 98 -20.01 8.98 29.98
C MET A 98 -18.58 8.86 30.52
N HIS A 99 -18.38 8.05 31.55
CA HIS A 99 -17.16 8.02 32.34
C HIS A 99 -15.88 7.91 31.50
N PHE A 100 -15.89 7.02 30.50
CA PHE A 100 -14.70 6.74 29.70
C PHE A 100 -14.51 7.63 28.45
N TRP A 101 -15.39 8.61 28.18
CA TRP A 101 -15.25 9.46 26.99
C TRP A 101 -13.96 10.26 26.99
N ARG A 102 -13.55 10.76 28.17
CA ARG A 102 -12.32 11.53 28.30
C ARG A 102 -11.10 10.69 27.92
N ASP A 103 -11.03 9.47 28.45
CA ASP A 103 -9.92 8.56 28.18
C ASP A 103 -9.90 8.11 26.72
N TYR A 104 -11.07 7.85 26.14
CA TYR A 104 -11.22 7.57 24.71
C TYR A 104 -10.69 8.72 23.84
N LEU A 105 -11.08 9.96 24.15
CA LEU A 105 -10.62 11.14 23.41
C LEU A 105 -9.13 11.37 23.57
N ASN A 106 -8.58 11.21 24.78
CA ASN A 106 -7.15 11.31 25.03
C ASN A 106 -6.36 10.24 24.26
N TYR A 107 -6.84 9.00 24.26
CA TYR A 107 -6.24 7.90 23.50
C TYR A 107 -6.19 8.24 22.01
N ARG A 108 -7.31 8.66 21.41
CA ARG A 108 -7.35 9.06 19.99
C ARG A 108 -6.48 10.28 19.70
N GLY A 109 -6.47 11.26 20.60
CA GLY A 109 -5.58 12.42 20.50
C GLY A 109 -4.12 12.01 20.49
N SER A 110 -3.71 11.10 21.37
CA SER A 110 -2.33 10.59 21.42
C SER A 110 -1.93 9.82 20.16
N GLU A 111 -2.82 9.00 19.60
CA GLU A 111 -2.57 8.31 18.32
C GLU A 111 -2.39 9.30 17.16
N LEU A 112 -3.18 10.38 17.13
CA LEU A 112 -3.03 11.43 16.13
C LEU A 112 -1.74 12.23 16.30
N LEU A 113 -1.32 12.52 17.54
CA LEU A 113 -0.06 13.22 17.82
C LEU A 113 1.17 12.39 17.45
N ASP A 114 1.14 11.07 17.67
CA ASP A 114 2.21 10.18 17.23
C ASP A 114 2.32 10.15 15.69
N LEU A 115 1.18 10.15 14.98
CA LEU A 115 1.14 10.24 13.53
C LEU A 115 1.62 11.62 13.04
N ASP A 116 1.23 12.71 13.70
CA ASP A 116 1.68 14.06 13.38
C ASP A 116 3.19 14.22 13.58
N PHE A 117 3.74 13.71 14.67
CA PHE A 117 5.18 13.73 14.93
C PHE A 117 5.95 13.00 13.82
N LYS A 118 5.47 11.84 13.37
CA LYS A 118 6.08 11.09 12.28
C LYS A 118 6.08 11.85 10.96
N VAL A 119 5.00 12.58 10.67
CA VAL A 119 4.85 13.37 9.45
C VAL A 119 5.66 14.67 9.51
N SER A 120 5.68 15.34 10.66
CA SER A 120 6.26 16.67 10.86
C SER A 120 7.78 16.67 11.03
N VAL A 121 8.39 15.56 11.47
CA VAL A 121 9.85 15.46 11.54
C VAL A 121 10.42 15.50 10.11
N GLN A 122 11.12 16.60 9.79
CA GLN A 122 11.92 16.76 8.58
C GLN A 122 12.97 15.65 8.49
N LYS A 123 12.61 14.51 7.90
CA LYS A 123 13.59 13.55 7.39
C LYS A 123 13.97 13.94 5.97
N SER A 124 15.19 13.62 5.56
CA SER A 124 15.57 13.81 4.16
C SER A 124 14.60 13.04 3.26
N LEU A 125 14.25 13.59 2.11
CA LEU A 125 13.25 13.00 1.20
C LEU A 125 13.57 11.54 0.80
N ALA A 126 14.84 11.13 0.91
CA ALA A 126 15.31 9.77 0.66
C ALA A 126 15.04 8.78 1.81
N GLU A 127 14.85 9.26 3.04
CA GLU A 127 14.45 8.46 4.22
C GLU A 127 12.94 8.52 4.50
N TYR A 128 12.22 9.39 3.79
CA TYR A 128 10.79 9.61 3.98
C TYR A 128 9.97 8.55 3.19
N MET A 129 10.14 7.28 3.55
CA MET A 129 9.18 6.23 3.18
C MET A 129 7.94 6.39 4.07
N ILE A 130 7.07 7.36 3.77
CA ILE A 130 5.68 7.25 4.25
C ILE A 130 5.11 6.01 3.56
N ASP A 131 4.89 4.98 4.33
CA ASP A 131 4.13 3.83 3.87
C ASP A 131 2.64 4.22 3.77
N MET A 132 1.96 3.72 2.74
CA MET A 132 0.51 3.92 2.56
C MET A 132 -0.28 3.51 3.81
N SER A 133 0.28 2.64 4.66
CA SER A 133 -0.28 2.25 5.94
C SER A 133 -0.45 3.41 6.94
N GLU A 134 0.39 4.46 6.90
CA GLU A 134 0.28 5.61 7.81
C GLU A 134 -0.91 6.51 7.44
N ILE A 135 -1.11 6.75 6.14
CA ILE A 135 -2.29 7.46 5.63
C ILE A 135 -3.56 6.69 5.97
N GLN A 136 -3.53 5.37 5.82
CA GLN A 136 -4.66 4.50 6.19
C GLN A 136 -4.98 4.59 7.70
N LYS A 137 -3.97 4.68 8.56
CA LYS A 137 -4.16 4.87 10.01
C LYS A 137 -4.81 6.22 10.34
N VAL A 138 -4.36 7.31 9.71
CA VAL A 138 -4.99 8.64 9.87
C VAL A 138 -6.45 8.59 9.40
N GLN A 139 -6.72 7.98 8.24
CA GLN A 139 -8.08 7.82 7.71
C GLN A 139 -8.98 6.98 8.61
N LEU A 140 -8.45 5.88 9.16
CA LEU A 140 -9.19 5.03 10.09
C LEU A 140 -9.54 5.79 11.37
N ASN A 141 -8.59 6.54 11.95
CA ASN A 141 -8.83 7.36 13.13
C ASN A 141 -9.88 8.45 12.85
N ARG A 142 -9.78 9.13 11.70
CA ARG A 142 -10.76 10.12 11.27
C ARG A 142 -12.17 9.52 11.16
N LYS A 143 -12.30 8.36 10.51
CA LYS A 143 -13.59 7.65 10.40
C LYS A 143 -14.18 7.32 11.77
N LYS A 144 -13.35 6.86 12.72
CA LYS A 144 -13.80 6.54 14.08
C LYS A 144 -14.28 7.80 14.83
N LEU A 145 -13.60 8.93 14.69
CA LEU A 145 -14.04 10.21 15.28
C LEU A 145 -15.38 10.68 14.68
N TYR A 146 -15.55 10.58 13.37
CA TYR A 146 -16.83 10.90 12.72
C TYR A 146 -17.98 9.97 13.14
N LEU A 147 -17.70 8.70 13.43
CA LEU A 147 -18.72 7.78 13.95
C LEU A 147 -19.08 8.07 15.41
N ALA A 148 -18.15 8.62 16.19
CA ALA A 148 -18.35 8.95 17.59
C ALA A 148 -19.14 10.26 17.80
N LEU A 149 -19.04 11.23 16.87
CA LEU A 149 -19.69 12.53 17.00
C LEU A 149 -21.24 12.44 17.07
N PRO A 150 -21.93 11.68 16.19
CA PRO A 150 -23.37 11.47 16.30
C PRO A 150 -23.82 10.78 17.59
N ILE A 151 -22.92 10.04 18.25
CA ILE A 151 -23.24 9.42 19.53
C ILE A 151 -23.41 10.50 20.60
N LEU A 152 -22.49 11.47 20.66
CA LEU A 152 -22.58 12.60 21.59
C LEU A 152 -23.80 13.48 21.32
N ASP A 153 -24.12 13.73 20.04
CA ASP A 153 -25.36 14.44 19.68
C ASP A 153 -26.60 13.68 20.16
N GLY A 154 -26.60 12.36 20.02
CA GLY A 154 -27.65 11.51 20.57
C GLY A 154 -27.79 11.59 22.09
N LEU A 155 -26.69 11.71 22.83
CA LEU A 155 -26.74 11.92 24.29
C LEU A 155 -27.40 13.27 24.64
N LEU A 156 -27.10 14.33 23.88
CA LEU A 156 -27.72 15.64 24.07
C LEU A 156 -29.24 15.58 23.80
N GLU A 157 -29.66 14.89 22.74
CA GLU A 157 -31.09 14.68 22.45
C GLU A 157 -31.81 13.92 23.57
N VAL A 158 -31.16 12.90 24.15
CA VAL A 158 -31.69 12.18 25.31
C VAL A 158 -31.86 13.11 26.51
N ILE A 159 -30.90 14.00 26.78
CA ILE A 159 -30.99 14.98 27.88
C ILE A 159 -32.14 15.96 27.64
N ILE A 160 -32.33 16.45 26.41
CA ILE A 160 -33.48 17.30 26.06
C ILE A 160 -34.80 16.54 26.30
N GLY A 161 -34.85 15.25 25.94
CA GLY A 161 -35.99 14.38 26.24
C GLY A 161 -36.25 14.24 27.75
N LEU A 162 -35.19 14.06 28.54
CA LEU A 162 -35.28 13.94 29.99
C LEU A 162 -35.75 15.23 30.67
N ARG A 163 -35.30 16.41 30.20
CA ARG A 163 -35.78 17.70 30.71
C ARG A 163 -37.29 17.85 30.54
N LYS A 164 -37.79 17.59 29.32
CA LYS A 164 -39.23 17.65 29.03
C LYS A 164 -40.04 16.68 29.91
N GLN A 165 -39.49 15.49 30.16
CA GLN A 165 -40.13 14.50 31.00
C GLN A 165 -40.11 14.89 32.48
N ALA A 166 -39.02 15.49 32.95
CA ALA A 166 -38.90 16.00 34.31
C ALA A 166 -39.88 17.14 34.59
N GLU A 167 -40.11 18.03 33.61
CA GLU A 167 -41.14 19.07 33.69
C GLU A 167 -42.55 18.47 33.87
N LEU A 168 -42.91 17.45 33.09
CA LEU A 168 -44.21 16.77 33.22
C LEU A 168 -44.38 16.11 34.60
N ILE A 169 -43.31 15.52 35.14
CA ILE A 169 -43.31 14.86 36.44
C ILE A 169 -43.39 15.89 37.58
N ARG A 170 -42.69 17.02 37.45
CA ARG A 170 -42.78 18.15 38.39
C ARG A 170 -44.23 18.64 38.50
N ASP A 171 -44.87 18.87 37.36
CA ASP A 171 -46.23 19.41 37.32
C ASP A 171 -47.28 18.42 37.87
N ALA A 172 -47.04 17.11 37.72
CA ALA A 172 -47.96 16.07 38.18
C ALA A 172 -47.79 15.63 39.65
N LEU A 173 -46.58 15.73 40.23
CA LEU A 173 -46.29 15.30 41.61
C LEU A 173 -46.11 16.44 42.61
N ALA A 174 -46.14 17.70 42.16
CA ALA A 174 -45.88 18.87 43.01
C ALA A 174 -44.59 18.71 43.86
N LEU A 175 -43.51 18.26 43.21
CA LEU A 175 -42.20 18.06 43.85
C LEU A 175 -41.63 19.37 44.42
N ASP A 176 -40.81 19.25 45.47
CA ASP A 176 -40.10 20.39 46.05
C ASP A 176 -39.17 21.05 45.02
N ILE A 177 -39.23 22.38 44.95
CA ILE A 177 -38.49 23.23 44.02
C ILE A 177 -36.98 22.99 44.17
N CYS A 178 -36.49 22.78 45.39
CA CYS A 178 -35.07 22.51 45.63
C CYS A 178 -34.58 21.22 44.96
N ILE A 179 -35.41 20.17 44.93
CA ILE A 179 -35.06 18.88 44.32
C ILE A 179 -35.07 19.00 42.79
N CYS A 180 -36.06 19.69 42.23
CA CYS A 180 -36.14 19.94 40.79
C CYS A 180 -34.95 20.78 40.31
N LYS A 181 -34.59 21.83 41.05
CA LYS A 181 -33.44 22.67 40.69
C LYS A 181 -32.12 21.91 40.74
N ALA A 182 -31.89 21.11 41.80
CA ALA A 182 -30.69 20.28 41.89
C ALA A 182 -30.59 19.28 40.72
N PHE A 183 -31.72 18.70 40.29
CA PHE A 183 -31.78 17.81 39.14
C PHE A 183 -31.47 18.54 37.82
N GLU A 184 -32.02 19.74 37.62
CA GLU A 184 -31.73 20.58 36.45
C GLU A 184 -30.26 21.00 36.40
N ASP A 185 -29.69 21.43 37.54
CA ASP A 185 -28.27 21.80 37.65
C ASP A 185 -27.35 20.61 37.30
N GLU A 186 -27.70 19.38 37.72
CA GLU A 186 -26.96 18.17 37.34
C GLU A 186 -27.07 17.86 35.84
N LEU A 187 -28.26 18.04 35.24
CA LEU A 187 -28.45 17.86 33.79
C LEU A 187 -27.67 18.91 32.98
N ASP A 188 -27.64 20.15 33.43
CA ASP A 188 -26.87 21.22 32.80
C ASP A 188 -25.37 20.93 32.89
N HIS A 189 -24.88 20.50 34.04
CA HIS A 189 -23.49 20.07 34.19
C HIS A 189 -23.13 18.95 33.19
N ILE A 190 -23.97 17.92 33.09
CA ILE A 190 -23.78 16.81 32.12
C ILE A 190 -23.81 17.33 30.68
N SER A 191 -24.75 18.21 30.35
CA SER A 191 -24.89 18.81 29.03
C SER A 191 -23.64 19.60 28.64
N THR A 192 -23.06 20.36 29.58
CA THR A 192 -21.80 21.08 29.38
C THR A 192 -20.63 20.11 29.16
N GLN A 193 -20.55 19.02 29.93
CA GLN A 193 -19.50 18.00 29.73
C GLN A 193 -19.57 17.37 28.34
N ILE A 194 -20.77 17.01 27.85
CA ILE A 194 -20.94 16.48 26.50
C ILE A 194 -20.58 17.52 25.44
N GLY A 195 -20.96 18.78 25.65
CA GLY A 195 -20.57 19.90 24.79
C GLY A 195 -19.05 20.05 24.70
N ASN A 196 -18.34 19.92 25.83
CA ASN A 196 -16.87 19.94 25.87
C ASN A 196 -16.28 18.78 25.09
N TYR A 197 -16.77 17.55 25.29
CA TYR A 197 -16.31 16.37 24.53
C TYR A 197 -16.56 16.52 23.02
N LYS A 198 -17.70 17.09 22.62
CA LYS A 198 -18.01 17.38 21.23
C LYS A 198 -17.03 18.39 20.64
N SER A 199 -16.76 19.48 21.34
CA SER A 199 -15.79 20.50 20.92
C SER A 199 -14.37 19.92 20.79
N SER A 200 -13.93 19.13 21.78
CA SER A 200 -12.66 18.42 21.73
C SER A 200 -12.59 17.45 20.54
N MET A 201 -13.65 16.69 20.28
CA MET A 201 -13.70 15.78 19.14
C MET A 201 -13.64 16.52 17.80
N GLN A 202 -14.34 17.65 17.67
CA GLN A 202 -14.27 18.50 16.47
C GLN A 202 -12.87 19.08 16.26
N SER A 203 -12.18 19.47 17.34
CA SER A 203 -10.78 19.89 17.29
C SER A 203 -9.87 18.75 16.81
N LEU A 204 -10.05 17.53 17.34
CA LEU A 204 -9.28 16.35 16.89
C LEU A 204 -9.54 16.00 15.42
N ILE A 205 -10.78 16.15 14.93
CA ILE A 205 -11.10 15.95 13.51
C ILE A 205 -10.35 16.97 12.65
N LYS A 206 -10.34 18.26 13.04
CA LYS A 206 -9.59 19.29 12.31
C LYS A 206 -8.09 18.99 12.28
N ILE A 207 -7.53 18.52 13.38
CA ILE A 207 -6.13 18.09 13.45
C ILE A 207 -5.89 16.91 12.50
N ALA A 208 -6.75 15.88 12.54
CA ALA A 208 -6.65 14.73 11.66
C ALA A 208 -6.74 15.12 10.16
N ASP A 209 -7.59 16.09 9.81
CA ASP A 209 -7.68 16.63 8.45
C ASP A 209 -6.41 17.39 8.04
N GLY A 210 -5.83 18.17 8.96
CA GLY A 210 -4.54 18.84 8.75
C GLY A 210 -3.40 17.85 8.52
N ILE A 211 -3.31 16.81 9.34
CA ILE A 211 -2.33 15.71 9.16
C ILE A 211 -2.56 15.03 7.82
N TYR A 212 -3.80 14.63 7.51
CA TYR A 212 -4.10 13.97 6.25
C TYR A 212 -3.71 14.82 5.04
N PHE A 213 -4.03 16.11 5.05
CA PHE A 213 -3.69 17.04 3.98
C PHE A 213 -2.18 17.18 3.81
N THR A 214 -1.45 17.38 4.89
CA THR A 214 0.02 17.50 4.85
C THR A 214 0.68 16.22 4.36
N THR A 215 0.33 15.07 4.93
CA THR A 215 0.84 13.75 4.50
C THR A 215 0.55 13.48 3.03
N HIS A 216 -0.68 13.77 2.58
CA HIS A 216 -1.07 13.58 1.18
C HIS A 216 -0.25 14.46 0.23
N ASN A 217 -0.06 15.74 0.57
CA ASN A 217 0.73 16.66 -0.25
C ASN A 217 2.20 16.24 -0.32
N VAL A 218 2.79 15.79 0.80
CA VAL A 218 4.18 15.31 0.78
C VAL A 218 4.31 14.05 -0.06
N LEU A 219 3.36 13.11 0.04
CA LEU A 219 3.35 11.91 -0.80
C LEU A 219 3.21 12.23 -2.29
N LEU A 220 2.33 13.18 -2.65
CA LEU A 220 2.17 13.65 -4.03
C LEU A 220 3.48 14.26 -4.56
N PHE A 221 4.11 15.14 -3.77
CA PHE A 221 5.38 15.75 -4.13
C PHE A 221 6.48 14.70 -4.33
N HIS A 222 6.58 13.72 -3.42
CA HIS A 222 7.55 12.64 -3.52
C HIS A 222 7.32 11.77 -4.78
N THR A 223 6.07 11.44 -5.08
CA THR A 223 5.72 10.67 -6.28
C THR A 223 6.09 11.43 -7.56
N GLN A 224 5.88 12.74 -7.57
CA GLN A 224 6.26 13.61 -8.68
C GLN A 224 7.79 13.70 -8.84
N ASP A 225 8.55 13.89 -7.75
CA ASP A 225 10.02 13.93 -7.77
C ASP A 225 10.60 12.60 -8.28
N LEU A 226 10.09 11.46 -7.79
CA LEU A 226 10.47 10.14 -8.28
C LEU A 226 10.19 9.98 -9.78
N SER A 227 9.04 10.46 -10.27
CA SER A 227 8.72 10.41 -11.69
C SER A 227 9.68 11.25 -12.54
N ILE A 228 10.08 12.43 -12.06
CA ILE A 228 11.05 13.30 -12.75
C ILE A 228 12.43 12.63 -12.78
N ARG A 229 12.90 12.10 -11.66
CA ARG A 229 14.19 11.39 -11.57
C ARG A 229 14.22 10.14 -12.45
N ASN A 230 13.15 9.36 -12.43
CA ASN A 230 13.03 8.18 -13.28
C ASN A 230 13.03 8.58 -14.76
N GLY A 231 12.31 9.65 -15.13
CA GLY A 231 12.33 10.20 -16.49
C GLY A 231 13.73 10.63 -16.93
N ALA A 232 14.47 11.34 -16.08
CA ALA A 232 15.84 11.74 -16.35
C ALA A 232 16.79 10.53 -16.48
N SER A 233 16.64 9.53 -15.62
CA SER A 233 17.41 8.27 -15.71
C SER A 233 17.11 7.53 -17.00
N ILE A 234 15.84 7.42 -17.41
CA ILE A 234 15.44 6.79 -18.68
C ILE A 234 16.02 7.53 -19.87
N ALA A 235 15.99 8.87 -19.86
CA ALA A 235 16.61 9.68 -20.89
C ALA A 235 18.13 9.43 -20.98
N GLN A 236 18.82 9.38 -19.83
CA GLN A 236 20.25 9.09 -19.76
C GLN A 236 20.59 7.68 -20.25
N SER A 237 19.81 6.66 -19.86
CA SER A 237 19.96 5.29 -20.34
C SER A 237 19.71 5.18 -21.84
N SER A 238 18.75 5.96 -22.37
CA SER A 238 18.48 6.03 -23.81
C SER A 238 19.64 6.65 -24.58
N LEU A 239 20.22 7.75 -24.08
CA LEU A 239 21.41 8.37 -24.67
C LEU A 239 22.62 7.42 -24.65
N SER A 240 22.80 6.68 -23.56
CA SER A 240 23.86 5.68 -23.43
C SER A 240 23.64 4.49 -24.38
N SER A 241 22.40 4.04 -24.53
CA SER A 241 22.05 2.98 -25.49
C SER A 241 22.28 3.43 -26.95
N LEU A 242 22.05 4.70 -27.27
CA LEU A 242 22.34 5.26 -28.59
C LEU A 242 23.85 5.29 -28.87
N SER A 243 24.68 5.66 -27.90
CA SER A 243 26.14 5.64 -28.07
C SER A 243 26.68 4.22 -28.14
N GLU A 244 26.16 3.30 -27.33
CA GLU A 244 26.51 1.88 -27.36
C GLU A 244 26.11 1.25 -28.70
N ASN A 245 24.90 1.51 -29.21
CA ASN A 245 24.48 1.04 -30.53
C ASN A 245 25.39 1.56 -31.65
N ARG A 246 25.87 2.80 -31.57
CA ARG A 246 26.85 3.33 -32.54
C ARG A 246 28.20 2.61 -32.45
N LEU A 247 28.64 2.26 -31.25
CA LEU A 247 29.87 1.47 -31.07
C LEU A 247 29.69 0.04 -31.59
N ILE A 248 28.52 -0.58 -31.39
CA ILE A 248 28.18 -1.91 -31.91
C ILE A 248 28.15 -1.91 -33.44
N THR A 249 27.55 -0.89 -34.08
CA THR A 249 27.55 -0.82 -35.55
C THR A 249 28.95 -0.60 -36.11
N ALA A 250 29.75 0.27 -35.48
CA ALA A 250 31.14 0.51 -35.89
C ALA A 250 32.04 -0.72 -35.69
N THR A 251 31.85 -1.46 -34.59
CA THR A 251 32.59 -2.72 -34.34
C THR A 251 32.14 -3.82 -35.28
N THR A 252 30.84 -3.94 -35.57
CA THR A 252 30.31 -4.90 -36.55
C THR A 252 30.85 -4.63 -37.95
N ASP A 253 30.94 -3.37 -38.39
CA ASP A 253 31.52 -3.02 -39.69
C ASP A 253 33.01 -3.39 -39.76
N LYS A 254 33.77 -3.11 -38.69
CA LYS A 254 35.18 -3.53 -38.58
C LYS A 254 35.31 -5.06 -38.63
N THR A 255 34.51 -5.79 -37.87
CA THR A 255 34.49 -7.26 -37.86
C THR A 255 34.12 -7.82 -39.23
N TYR A 256 33.20 -7.18 -39.95
CA TYR A 256 32.83 -7.56 -41.31
C TYR A 256 34.01 -7.39 -42.28
N ARG A 257 34.72 -6.26 -42.21
CA ARG A 257 35.93 -6.02 -43.02
C ARG A 257 37.07 -6.97 -42.67
N ASP A 258 37.25 -7.27 -41.40
CA ASP A 258 38.25 -8.22 -40.92
C ASP A 258 37.93 -9.64 -41.42
N SER A 259 36.68 -10.06 -41.29
CA SER A 259 36.18 -11.33 -41.85
C SER A 259 36.39 -11.42 -43.37
N ARG A 260 36.17 -10.32 -44.10
CA ARG A 260 36.43 -10.26 -45.54
C ARG A 260 37.92 -10.42 -45.86
N THR A 261 38.79 -9.75 -45.11
CA THR A 261 40.25 -9.84 -45.27
C THR A 261 40.73 -11.25 -44.97
N MET A 262 40.25 -11.85 -43.88
CA MET A 262 40.56 -13.23 -43.49
C MET A 262 40.13 -14.22 -44.58
N ARG A 263 38.92 -14.07 -45.15
CA ARG A 263 38.46 -14.91 -46.27
C ARG A 263 39.38 -14.81 -47.49
N ILE A 264 39.79 -13.60 -47.87
CA ILE A 264 40.71 -13.39 -49.00
C ILE A 264 42.06 -14.06 -48.72
N ALA A 265 42.65 -13.83 -47.54
CA ALA A 265 43.93 -14.43 -47.16
C ALA A 265 43.86 -15.97 -47.19
N THR A 266 42.75 -16.53 -46.73
CA THR A 266 42.51 -17.97 -46.71
C THR A 266 42.41 -18.55 -48.13
N VAL A 267 41.68 -17.87 -49.03
CA VAL A 267 41.59 -18.27 -50.45
C VAL A 267 42.96 -18.22 -51.12
N VAL A 268 43.76 -17.18 -50.88
CA VAL A 268 45.12 -17.09 -51.43
C VAL A 268 45.98 -18.24 -50.92
N ALA A 269 45.97 -18.51 -49.62
CA ALA A 269 46.72 -19.63 -49.04
C ALA A 269 46.26 -20.99 -49.59
N MET A 270 44.95 -21.21 -49.76
CA MET A 270 44.38 -22.45 -50.32
C MET A 270 44.80 -22.72 -51.77
N LEU A 271 45.07 -21.68 -52.56
CA LEU A 271 45.59 -21.82 -53.92
C LEU A 271 47.10 -22.03 -53.92
N TYR A 272 47.82 -21.30 -53.08
CA TYR A 272 49.29 -21.27 -53.10
C TYR A 272 49.90 -22.53 -52.47
N LEU A 273 49.28 -23.07 -51.42
CA LEU A 273 49.82 -24.18 -50.63
C LEU A 273 49.88 -25.51 -51.41
N PRO A 274 48.83 -25.92 -52.15
CA PRO A 274 48.89 -27.08 -53.05
C PRO A 274 49.90 -26.91 -54.20
N ALA A 275 49.94 -25.72 -54.80
CA ALA A 275 50.85 -25.42 -55.90
C ALA A 275 52.32 -25.51 -55.47
N ASN A 276 52.65 -24.96 -54.30
CA ASN A 276 53.99 -25.08 -53.72
C ASN A 276 54.37 -26.53 -53.40
N LEU A 277 53.43 -27.33 -52.88
CA LEU A 277 53.68 -28.74 -52.61
C LEU A 277 54.02 -29.49 -53.90
N VAL A 278 53.22 -29.29 -54.96
CA VAL A 278 53.47 -29.89 -56.29
C VAL A 278 54.81 -29.43 -56.85
N MET A 279 55.10 -28.13 -56.84
CA MET A 279 56.40 -27.61 -57.30
C MET A 279 57.57 -28.19 -56.52
N SER A 280 57.47 -28.34 -55.19
CA SER A 280 58.52 -28.93 -54.37
C SER A 280 58.76 -30.41 -54.68
N PHE A 281 57.68 -31.19 -54.86
CA PHE A 281 57.75 -32.60 -55.26
C PHE A 281 58.36 -32.78 -56.64
N PHE A 282 58.03 -31.94 -57.61
CA PHE A 282 58.55 -32.06 -58.98
C PHE A 282 59.92 -31.40 -59.19
N SER A 283 60.29 -30.41 -58.37
CA SER A 283 61.62 -29.79 -58.39
C SER A 283 62.74 -30.77 -58.06
N THR A 284 62.45 -31.86 -57.34
CA THR A 284 63.44 -32.87 -56.93
C THR A 284 63.59 -34.03 -57.92
N GLY A 285 62.69 -34.19 -58.89
CA GLY A 285 62.67 -35.34 -59.82
C GLY A 285 62.84 -35.01 -61.30
N LEU A 286 62.80 -33.74 -61.72
CA LEU A 286 62.75 -33.36 -63.15
C LEU A 286 64.11 -33.15 -63.83
N VAL A 287 65.24 -33.22 -63.11
CA VAL A 287 66.58 -33.06 -63.69
C VAL A 287 67.45 -34.24 -63.31
N ASN A 288 67.55 -35.23 -64.20
CA ASN A 288 68.52 -36.32 -64.09
C ASN A 288 69.60 -36.14 -65.15
N PHE A 289 70.84 -35.96 -64.70
CA PHE A 289 72.02 -35.94 -65.55
C PHE A 289 72.54 -37.37 -65.70
N TYR A 290 72.33 -38.00 -66.86
CA TYR A 290 73.05 -39.23 -67.18
C TYR A 290 74.38 -38.87 -67.82
N THR A 291 75.48 -39.01 -67.08
CA THR A 291 76.83 -39.08 -67.65
C THR A 291 77.04 -40.50 -68.18
N SER A 292 77.08 -40.63 -69.51
CA SER A 292 77.37 -41.91 -70.18
C SER A 292 78.84 -42.27 -69.95
N GLU A 293 79.10 -43.25 -69.09
CA GLU A 293 80.41 -43.87 -68.99
C GLU A 293 80.64 -44.84 -70.15
N GLY A 294 81.78 -44.68 -70.82
CA GLY A 294 82.44 -45.77 -71.54
C GLY A 294 82.24 -45.82 -73.05
N THR A 295 82.84 -44.89 -73.79
CA THR A 295 83.94 -45.14 -74.76
C THR A 295 84.16 -43.92 -75.64
N ALA A 296 85.41 -43.49 -75.72
CA ALA A 296 85.83 -42.21 -76.28
C ALA A 296 85.84 -42.22 -77.81
N THR A 297 84.99 -41.39 -78.43
CA THR A 297 85.27 -40.65 -79.66
C THR A 297 84.29 -39.47 -79.76
N ALA A 298 84.85 -38.27 -79.97
CA ALA A 298 84.27 -36.98 -80.41
C ALA A 298 82.75 -36.70 -80.21
N ASP A 299 82.46 -35.54 -79.63
CA ASP A 299 81.13 -34.92 -79.43
C ASP A 299 80.22 -35.52 -78.33
N SER A 300 80.64 -35.36 -77.07
CA SER A 300 79.75 -35.53 -75.91
C SER A 300 78.92 -34.26 -75.65
N ALA A 301 77.90 -34.04 -76.46
CA ALA A 301 76.86 -33.06 -76.16
C ALA A 301 76.09 -33.48 -74.91
N ILE A 302 76.16 -32.68 -73.84
CA ILE A 302 75.29 -32.83 -72.66
C ILE A 302 73.86 -32.54 -73.13
N LYS A 303 73.13 -33.60 -73.51
CA LYS A 303 71.70 -33.49 -73.86
C LYS A 303 70.90 -33.37 -72.58
N MET A 304 70.73 -32.13 -72.11
CA MET A 304 69.70 -31.78 -71.13
C MET A 304 68.33 -31.99 -71.78
N ARG A 305 67.71 -33.14 -71.55
CA ARG A 305 66.30 -33.34 -71.88
C ARG A 305 65.45 -32.96 -70.68
N ILE A 306 64.93 -31.74 -70.73
CA ILE A 306 63.72 -31.39 -70.00
C ILE A 306 62.64 -32.35 -70.53
N TYR A 307 62.10 -33.20 -69.64
CA TYR A 307 61.00 -34.07 -70.03
C TYR A 307 59.86 -33.22 -70.61
N GLY A 308 59.32 -33.59 -71.78
CA GLY A 308 58.14 -32.93 -72.39
C GLY A 308 56.85 -33.06 -71.55
N GLN A 309 56.97 -33.52 -70.31
CA GLN A 309 55.91 -33.77 -69.35
C GLN A 309 55.77 -32.65 -68.30
N VAL A 310 56.39 -31.48 -68.51
CA VAL A 310 56.14 -30.27 -67.68
C VAL A 310 54.64 -29.94 -67.60
N TRP A 311 53.86 -30.30 -68.63
CA TRP A 311 52.40 -30.17 -68.63
C TRP A 311 51.72 -30.96 -67.49
N ILE A 312 52.30 -32.07 -67.03
CA ILE A 312 51.78 -32.89 -65.92
C ILE A 312 51.85 -32.11 -64.61
N VAL A 313 52.90 -31.31 -64.39
CA VAL A 313 53.02 -30.44 -63.21
C VAL A 313 51.92 -29.38 -63.20
N VAL A 314 51.67 -28.78 -64.36
CA VAL A 314 50.61 -27.77 -64.53
C VAL A 314 49.24 -28.41 -64.27
N VAL A 315 48.96 -29.57 -64.85
CA VAL A 315 47.66 -30.24 -64.71
C VAL A 315 47.44 -30.80 -63.31
N THR A 316 48.46 -31.39 -62.68
CA THR A 316 48.35 -31.88 -61.30
C THR A 316 48.14 -30.73 -60.32
N SER A 317 48.83 -29.60 -60.46
CA SER A 317 48.60 -28.41 -59.64
C SER A 317 47.18 -27.84 -59.82
N LEU A 318 46.65 -27.85 -61.05
CA LEU A 318 45.32 -27.31 -61.36
C LEU A 318 44.21 -28.23 -60.83
N VAL A 319 44.40 -29.55 -60.92
CA VAL A 319 43.50 -30.54 -60.32
C VAL A 319 43.51 -30.46 -58.79
N LEU A 320 44.69 -30.31 -58.17
CA LEU A 320 44.78 -30.13 -56.71
C LEU A 320 44.13 -28.81 -56.26
N ALA A 321 44.33 -27.72 -56.98
CA ALA A 321 43.67 -26.44 -56.70
C ALA A 321 42.14 -26.51 -56.89
N ALA A 322 41.66 -27.21 -57.92
CA ALA A 322 40.23 -27.39 -58.16
C ALA A 322 39.57 -28.28 -57.09
N THR A 323 40.25 -29.32 -56.62
CA THR A 323 39.74 -30.19 -55.54
C THR A 323 39.74 -29.48 -54.19
N THR A 324 40.75 -28.65 -53.87
CA THR A 324 40.74 -27.84 -52.65
C THR A 324 39.70 -26.70 -52.71
N MET A 325 39.51 -26.06 -53.88
CA MET A 325 38.43 -25.07 -54.02
C MET A 325 37.03 -25.68 -53.93
N THR A 326 36.79 -26.85 -54.53
CA THR A 326 35.46 -27.49 -54.49
C THR A 326 35.10 -27.98 -53.10
N THR A 327 36.04 -28.56 -52.35
CA THR A 327 35.82 -28.97 -50.95
C THR A 327 35.47 -27.78 -50.05
N VAL A 328 36.12 -26.63 -50.24
CA VAL A 328 35.84 -25.40 -49.50
C VAL A 328 34.52 -24.76 -49.92
N ALA A 329 34.19 -24.75 -51.21
CA ALA A 329 32.90 -24.25 -51.69
C ALA A 329 31.73 -25.09 -51.16
N VAL A 330 31.89 -26.41 -51.09
CA VAL A 330 30.91 -27.32 -50.49
C VAL A 330 30.78 -27.07 -48.97
N TRP A 331 31.88 -26.77 -48.29
CA TRP A 331 31.88 -26.42 -46.86
C TRP A 331 31.19 -25.07 -46.58
N ASP A 332 31.53 -24.02 -47.33
CA ASP A 332 30.92 -22.68 -47.18
C ASP A 332 29.43 -22.69 -47.53
N HIS A 333 29.01 -23.49 -48.53
CA HIS A 333 27.59 -23.62 -48.87
C HIS A 333 26.80 -24.38 -47.79
N ARG A 334 27.44 -25.30 -47.04
CA ARG A 334 26.81 -25.95 -45.88
C ARG A 334 26.72 -25.05 -44.65
N GLY A 335 27.64 -24.11 -44.47
CA GLY A 335 27.64 -23.17 -43.34
C GLY A 335 26.68 -21.97 -43.48
N ARG A 336 26.08 -21.75 -44.66
CA ARG A 336 25.09 -20.67 -44.91
C ARG A 336 23.62 -21.11 -44.83
N ARG A 337 23.35 -22.42 -44.70
CA ARG A 337 22.05 -22.96 -44.31
C ARG A 337 22.05 -23.19 -42.81
#